data_AF-A0A699RQN2-F1
#
_entry.id   AF-A0A699RQN2-F1
#
_cell.length_a   1.000
_cell.length_b   1.000
_cell.length_c   1.000
_cell.angle_alpha   90.00
_cell.angle_beta   90.00
_cell.angle_gamma   90.00
#
_symmetry.space_group_name_H-M   'P 1'
#
loop_
_entity.id
_entity.type
_entity.pdbx_description
1 polymer ?
#
loop_
_entity_poly.entity_id
_entity_poly.type
_entity_poly.pdbx_seq_one_letter_code
_entity_poly.pdbx_strand_id
1 'polypeptide(L)'
;MLAPGNYIQWKSRIKRYIDTKPNRELIHFCLMNPPYELGWKEKPILDSEGNPTTATQKVFETYQNVKQEIRDQLNVEAEAV
;
A
#
# COMPACT_ATOMS: atom_id res chain seq x y z
N MET A 1 -7.08 -5.37 21.26
CA MET A 1 -5.68 -5.05 20.90
C MET A 1 -4.88 -6.33 20.87
N LEU A 2 -4.15 -6.61 19.78
CA LEU A 2 -3.29 -7.80 19.69
C LEU A 2 -2.13 -7.65 20.69
N ALA A 3 -1.94 -8.65 21.55
CA ALA A 3 -0.84 -8.67 22.50
C ALA A 3 0.51 -8.66 21.74
N PRO A 4 1.48 -7.79 22.10
CA PRO A 4 2.74 -7.62 21.36
C PRO A 4 3.54 -8.92 21.17
N GLY A 5 3.40 -9.88 22.10
CA GLY A 5 4.12 -11.16 22.07
C GLY A 5 3.69 -12.13 20.97
N ASN A 6 2.56 -11.90 20.29
CA ASN A 6 2.03 -12.83 19.29
C ASN A 6 2.39 -12.47 17.83
N TYR A 7 3.25 -11.47 17.61
CA TYR A 7 3.61 -11.05 16.25
C TYR A 7 4.21 -12.19 15.41
N ILE A 8 5.11 -12.99 15.97
CA ILE A 8 5.75 -14.12 15.25
C ILE A 8 4.72 -15.20 14.90
N GLN A 9 3.80 -15.50 15.82
CA GLN A 9 2.73 -16.47 15.60
C GLN A 9 1.74 -15.98 14.53
N TRP A 10 1.36 -14.71 14.60
CA TRP A 10 0.48 -14.08 13.60
C TRP A 10 1.12 -14.07 12.21
N LYS A 11 2.39 -13.70 12.13
CA LYS A 11 3.14 -13.73 10.87
C LYS A 11 3.16 -15.13 10.26
N SER A 12 3.37 -16.16 11.08
CA SER A 12 3.35 -17.56 10.63
C SER A 12 1.96 -18.01 10.17
N ARG A 13 0.90 -17.61 10.87
CA ARG A 13 -0.50 -17.92 10.51
C ARG A 13 -0.90 -17.28 9.18
N ILE A 14 -0.58 -16.00 8.99
CA ILE A 14 -0.86 -15.28 7.74
C ILE A 14 -0.14 -15.95 6.58
N LYS A 15 1.14 -16.30 6.75
CA LYS A 15 1.90 -16.98 5.69
C LYS A 15 1.24 -18.29 5.27
N ARG A 16 0.89 -19.16 6.23
CA ARG A 16 0.18 -20.43 5.95
C ARG A 16 -1.18 -20.21 5.29
N TYR A 17 -1.93 -19.18 5.72
CA TYR A 17 -3.22 -18.85 5.12
C TYR A 17 -3.06 -18.51 3.63
N ILE A 18 -2.08 -17.66 3.30
CA ILE A 18 -1.79 -17.27 1.90
C ILE A 18 -1.39 -18.51 1.08
N ASP A 19 -0.51 -19.36 1.61
CA ASP A 19 -0.01 -20.56 0.92
C ASP A 19 -1.14 -21.52 0.49
N THR A 20 -2.28 -21.52 1.20
CA THR A 20 -3.45 -22.37 0.91
C THR A 20 -4.45 -21.77 -0.07
N LYS A 21 -4.28 -20.53 -0.53
CA LYS A 21 -5.25 -19.88 -1.42
C LYS A 21 -4.95 -20.13 -2.91
N PRO A 22 -5.98 -20.24 -3.76
CA PRO A 22 -5.79 -20.38 -5.21
C PRO A 22 -5.11 -19.16 -5.83
N ASN A 23 -5.32 -17.97 -5.28
CA ASN A 23 -4.67 -16.72 -5.70
C ASN A 23 -3.38 -16.40 -4.91
N ARG A 24 -2.69 -17.41 -4.34
CA ARG A 24 -1.46 -17.22 -3.55
C ARG A 24 -0.37 -16.42 -4.29
N GLU A 25 -0.23 -16.64 -5.60
CA GLU A 25 0.79 -16.00 -6.44
C GLU A 25 0.53 -14.50 -6.57
N LEU A 26 -0.74 -14.12 -6.80
CA LEU A 26 -1.18 -12.72 -6.82
C LEU A 26 -0.98 -12.06 -5.45
N ILE A 27 -1.33 -12.74 -4.36
CA ILE A 27 -1.12 -12.20 -3.01
C ILE A 27 0.38 -11.97 -2.74
N HIS A 28 1.24 -12.91 -3.13
CA HIS A 28 2.69 -12.74 -3.02
C HIS A 28 3.22 -11.58 -3.88
N PHE A 29 2.72 -11.46 -5.11
CA PHE A 29 3.07 -10.37 -6.01
C PHE A 29 2.70 -9.02 -5.41
N CYS A 30 1.47 -8.84 -4.90
CA CYS A 30 1.04 -7.60 -4.26
C CYS A 30 1.81 -7.26 -2.96
N LEU A 31 2.31 -8.27 -2.24
CA LEU A 31 3.16 -8.05 -1.06
C LEU A 31 4.58 -7.61 -1.42
N MET A 32 5.12 -8.10 -2.54
CA MET A 32 6.46 -7.73 -3.02
C MET A 32 6.45 -6.42 -3.81
N ASN A 33 5.36 -6.15 -4.52
CA ASN A 33 5.14 -4.96 -5.33
C ASN A 33 3.86 -4.27 -4.85
N PRO A 34 3.89 -3.58 -3.69
CA PRO A 34 2.71 -2.91 -3.18
C PRO A 34 2.26 -1.83 -4.18
N PRO A 35 0.97 -1.80 -4.55
CA PRO A 35 0.44 -0.78 -5.47
C PRO A 35 0.35 0.61 -4.84
N TYR A 36 0.69 0.73 -3.55
CA TYR A 36 0.60 1.97 -2.78
C TYR A 36 1.98 2.44 -2.39
N GLU A 37 2.31 3.67 -2.74
CA GLU A 37 3.48 4.37 -2.20
C GLU A 37 3.22 4.72 -0.73
N LEU A 38 4.05 4.13 0.15
CA LEU A 38 4.11 4.49 1.55
C LEU A 38 5.48 5.12 1.81
N GLY A 39 5.53 6.44 1.92
CA GLY A 39 6.82 7.11 1.97
C GLY A 39 6.75 8.61 2.22
N TRP A 40 7.91 9.25 2.06
CA TRP A 40 8.05 10.70 2.09
C TRP A 40 8.15 11.18 0.66
N LYS A 41 7.32 12.15 0.28
CA LYS A 41 7.38 12.79 -1.04
C LYS A 41 7.51 14.28 -0.86
N GLU A 42 8.46 14.84 -1.58
CA GLU A 42 8.61 16.28 -1.67
C GLU A 42 7.47 16.86 -2.49
N LYS A 43 6.78 17.84 -1.94
CA LYS A 43 5.79 18.63 -2.66
C LYS A 43 6.18 20.11 -2.58
N PRO A 44 6.11 20.84 -3.69
CA PRO A 44 6.23 22.28 -3.66
C PRO A 44 4.98 22.85 -2.98
N ILE A 45 5.19 23.62 -1.92
CA ILE A 45 4.18 24.38 -1.20
C ILE A 45 4.55 25.86 -1.36
N LEU A 46 3.58 26.72 -1.64
CA LEU A 46 3.79 28.16 -1.63
C LEU A 46 3.75 28.65 -0.18
N ASP A 47 4.77 29.41 0.22
CA ASP A 47 4.74 30.12 1.50
C ASP A 47 3.79 31.34 1.45
N SER A 48 3.65 32.04 2.58
CA SER A 48 2.79 33.23 2.68
C SER A 48 3.24 34.40 1.79
N GLU A 49 4.49 34.38 1.30
CA GLU A 49 5.07 35.37 0.37
C GLU A 49 4.97 34.92 -1.09
N GLY A 50 4.47 33.71 -1.36
CA GLY A 50 4.34 33.15 -2.70
C GLY A 50 5.63 32.56 -3.26
N ASN A 51 6.64 32.28 -2.43
CA ASN A 51 7.84 31.57 -2.85
C ASN A 51 7.63 30.05 -2.78
N PRO A 52 8.10 29.31 -3.80
CA PRO A 52 8.00 27.84 -3.80
C PRO A 52 8.98 27.25 -2.78
N THR A 53 8.43 26.73 -1.68
CA THR A 53 9.17 25.99 -0.65
C THR A 53 8.91 24.50 -0.80
N THR A 54 9.95 23.68 -0.83
CA THR A 54 9.80 22.22 -0.85
C THR A 54 9.49 21.72 0.56
N ALA A 55 8.32 21.11 0.75
CA ALA A 55 7.95 20.47 2.00
C ALA A 55 7.87 18.96 1.82
N THR A 56 8.51 18.23 2.73
CA THR A 56 8.44 16.77 2.76
C THR A 56 7.12 16.34 3.41
N GLN A 57 6.15 15.93 2.60
CA GLN A 57 4.88 15.42 3.10
C GLN A 57 4.92 13.89 3.16
N LYS A 58 4.43 13.33 4.26
CA LYS A 58 4.22 11.89 4.37
C LYS A 58 3.09 11.49 3.42
N VAL A 59 3.40 10.68 2.42
CA VAL A 59 2.44 10.12 1.48
C VAL A 59 1.99 8.77 2.01
N PHE A 60 0.68 8.70 2.22
CA PHE A 60 -0.04 7.46 2.48
C PHE A 60 -1.03 7.29 1.34
N GLU A 61 -0.62 6.57 0.30
CA GLU A 61 -1.57 6.19 -0.73
C GLU A 61 -2.55 5.18 -0.15
N THR A 62 -3.83 5.49 -0.29
CA THR A 62 -4.94 4.60 0.02
C THR A 62 -5.67 4.31 -1.27
N TYR A 63 -6.49 3.26 -1.29
CA TYR A 63 -7.37 2.98 -2.43
C TYR A 63 -8.19 4.21 -2.87
N GLN A 64 -8.56 5.10 -1.95
CA GLN A 64 -9.31 6.32 -2.26
C GLN A 64 -8.46 7.51 -2.72
N ASN A 65 -7.14 7.49 -2.55
CA ASN A 65 -6.24 8.58 -2.94
C ASN A 65 -5.25 8.20 -4.05
N VAL A 66 -5.16 6.92 -4.42
CA VAL A 66 -4.31 6.45 -5.52
C VAL A 66 -4.87 6.89 -6.88
N LYS A 67 -4.02 7.01 -7.91
CA LYS A 67 -4.44 7.35 -9.27
C LYS A 67 -5.50 6.39 -9.80
N GLN A 68 -6.42 6.90 -10.62
CA GLN A 68 -7.54 6.14 -11.16
C GLN A 68 -7.08 4.89 -11.94
N GLU A 69 -6.03 5.02 -12.75
CA GLU A 69 -5.44 3.92 -13.53
C GLU A 69 -5.01 2.72 -12.67
N ILE A 70 -4.44 2.98 -11.48
CA ILE A 70 -4.04 1.91 -10.54
C ILE A 70 -5.28 1.22 -9.95
N ARG A 71 -6.37 1.95 -9.70
CA ARG A 71 -7.63 1.35 -9.22
C ARG A 71 -8.27 0.48 -10.29
N ASP A 72 -8.31 0.99 -11.52
CA ASP A 72 -8.91 0.29 -12.64
C ASP A 72 -8.15 -1.02 -12.91
N GLN A 73 -6.81 -1.00 -12.87
CA GLN A 73 -5.98 -2.20 -12.95
C GLN A 73 -6.30 -3.21 -11.84
N LEU A 74 -6.36 -2.76 -10.58
CA LEU A 74 -6.65 -3.62 -9.43
C LEU A 74 -8.06 -4.24 -9.51
N ASN A 75 -9.04 -3.50 -10.03
CA ASN A 75 -10.40 -4.00 -10.19
C ASN A 75 -10.50 -5.05 -11.32
N VAL A 76 -9.79 -4.85 -12.42
CA VAL A 76 -9.71 -5.85 -13.51
C VAL A 76 -9.06 -7.14 -13.03
N GLU A 77 -7.97 -7.06 -12.27
CA GLU A 77 -7.34 -8.25 -11.67
C GLU A 77 -8.26 -8.94 -10.65
N ALA A 78 -9.07 -8.18 -9.91
CA ALA A 78 -10.04 -8.75 -8.95
C ALA A 78 -11.21 -9.47 -9.64
N GLU A 79 -11.67 -8.99 -10.80
CA GLU A 79 -12.75 -9.61 -11.59
C GLU A 79 -12.28 -10.88 -12.35
N ALA A 80 -10.97 -11.01 -12.60
CA ALA A 80 -10.39 -12.16 -13.31
C ALA A 80 -10.11 -13.40 -12.43
N VAL A 81 -10.35 -13.31 -11.12
CA VAL A 81 -10.14 -14.37 -10.10
C VAL A 81 -11.46 -15.01 -9.69
#